data_AF-A0A8J5XR95-F1
#
_entry.id   AF-A0A8J5XR95-F1
#
_cell.length_a   1.000
_cell.length_b   1.000
_cell.length_c   1.000
_cell.angle_alpha   90.00
_cell.angle_beta   90.00
_cell.angle_gamma   90.00
#
_symmetry.space_group_name_H-M   'P 1'
#
loop_
_entity.id
_entity.type
_entity.pdbx_description
1 polymer ?
#
loop_
_entity_poly.entity_id
_entity_poly.type
_entity_poly.pdbx_seq_one_letter_code
_entity_poly.pdbx_strand_id
1 'polypeptide(L)' 'MFLQSTALESSLFDHLINIWEFNPRTVPGTFSLYFLVDFKFQSPLYWHFGRALLTTILVAGIDSTIQFTISKMYVYLVC' A
#
# COMPACT_ATOMS: atom_id res chain seq x y z
N MET A 1 15.25 4.29 -2.20
CA MET A 1 14.80 4.83 -0.88
C MET A 1 13.81 3.84 -0.29
N PHE A 2 13.90 3.59 1.01
CA PHE A 2 13.02 2.68 1.74
C PHE A 2 12.24 3.50 2.78
N LEU A 3 10.92 3.39 2.76
CA LEU A 3 10.03 4.00 3.75
C LEU A 3 9.09 2.93 4.28
N GLN A 4 9.06 2.77 5.60
CA GLN A 4 8.15 1.85 6.27
C GLN A 4 7.41 2.59 7.38
N SER A 5 6.11 2.35 7.45
CA SER A 5 5.27 2.76 8.56
C SER A 5 4.52 1.54 9.09
N THR A 6 4.41 1.44 10.40
CA THR A 6 3.70 0.36 11.08
C THR A 6 2.77 0.96 12.11
N ALA A 7 1.50 0.55 12.07
CA ALA A 7 0.56 0.81 13.15
C ALA A 7 0.27 -0.52 13.86
N LEU A 8 0.67 -0.58 15.12
CA LEU A 8 0.34 -1.65 16.06
C LEU A 8 -0.62 -1.04 17.09
N GLU A 9 -1.63 -1.78 17.53
CA GLU A 9 -2.62 -1.34 18.55
C GLU A 9 -3.56 -0.20 18.08
N SER A 10 -3.90 -0.19 16.79
CA SER A 10 -4.96 0.66 16.28
C SER A 10 -6.33 0.11 16.69
N SER A 11 -7.29 0.99 16.99
CA SER A 11 -8.68 0.57 17.25
C SER A 11 -9.37 -0.08 16.05
N LEU A 12 -8.75 0.01 14.87
CA LEU A 12 -9.24 -0.56 13.62
C LEU A 12 -8.40 -1.77 13.18
N PHE A 13 -7.09 -1.73 13.40
CA PHE A 13 -6.14 -2.74 12.92
C PHE A 13 -5.41 -3.40 14.08
N ASP A 14 -5.42 -4.74 14.10
CA ASP A 14 -4.50 -5.53 14.93
C ASP A 14 -3.06 -5.24 14.50
N HIS A 15 -2.84 -5.19 13.19
CA HIS A 15 -1.62 -4.65 12.59
C HIS A 15 -1.95 -4.01 11.24
N LEU A 16 -1.19 -2.97 10.90
CA LEU A 16 -1.09 -2.40 9.57
C LEU A 16 0.39 -2.11 9.30
N ILE A 17 0.92 -2.75 8.27
CA ILE A 17 2.29 -2.59 7.79
C ILE A 17 2.19 -1.95 6.41
N ASN A 18 2.92 -0.87 6.21
CA ASN A 18 2.94 -0.10 4.98
C ASN A 18 4.39 0.14 4.55
N ILE A 19 4.80 -0.46 3.44
CA ILE A 19 6.17 -0.40 2.92
C ILE A 19 6.17 0.21 1.52
N TRP A 20 7.09 1.14 1.30
CA TRP A 20 7.34 1.80 0.03
C TRP A 20 8.82 1.69 -0.31
N GLU A 21 9.10 1.12 -1.47
CA GLU A 21 10.44 0.95 -2.00
C GLU A 21 10.60 1.63 -3.34
N PHE A 22 11.47 2.64 -3.35
CA PHE A 22 11.79 3.43 -4.52
C PHE A 22 13.11 2.90 -5.10
N ASN A 23 12.99 2.14 -6.18
CA ASN A 23 14.11 1.50 -6.86
C ASN A 23 14.51 2.30 -8.11
N PRO A 24 15.74 2.83 -8.20
CA PRO A 24 16.17 3.57 -9.38
C PRO A 24 16.13 2.65 -10.61
N ARG A 25 15.72 3.20 -11.76
CA ARG A 25 15.75 2.48 -13.03
C ARG A 25 16.91 3.01 -13.89
N THR A 26 17.28 2.22 -14.89
CA THR A 26 18.27 2.59 -15.92
C THR A 26 17.93 3.86 -16.70
N VAL A 27 16.66 4.26 -16.77
CA VAL A 27 16.23 5.51 -17.41
C VAL A 27 16.35 6.67 -16.42
N PRO A 28 17.17 7.71 -16.72
CA PRO A 28 17.35 8.86 -15.85
C PRO A 28 16.04 9.55 -15.50
N GLY A 29 15.86 9.92 -14.23
CA GLY A 29 14.64 10.57 -13.75
C GLY A 29 13.45 9.62 -13.52
N THR A 30 13.63 8.30 -13.71
CA THR A 30 12.60 7.31 -13.42
C THR A 30 13.00 6.39 -12.28
N PHE A 31 12.03 5.95 -11.51
CA PHE A 31 12.17 4.89 -10.54
C PHE A 31 10.99 3.93 -10.63
N SER A 32 11.18 2.73 -10.11
CA SER A 32 10.12 1.75 -9.91
C SER A 32 9.70 1.81 -8.46
N LEU A 33 8.39 1.89 -8.23
CA LEU A 33 7.80 1.88 -6.90
C LEU A 33 7.31 0.47 -6.60
N TYR A 34 7.83 -0.13 -5.54
CA TYR A 34 7.24 -1.31 -4.94
C TYR A 34 6.48 -0.88 -3.68
N PHE A 35 5.22 -1.32 -3.59
CA PHE A 35 4.30 -0.94 -2.54
C PHE A 35 3.68 -2.20 -1.94
N LEU A 36 3.83 -2.35 -0.63
CA LEU A 36 3.26 -3.47 0.12
C LEU A 36 2.43 -2.91 1.28
N VAL A 37 1.20 -3.40 1.37
CA VAL A 37 0.33 -3.18 2.52
C VAL A 37 -0.14 -4.51 3.03
N ASP A 38 0.20 -4.80 4.28
CA ASP A 38 -0.27 -5.95 5.02
C ASP A 38 -1.08 -5.45 6.22
N PHE A 39 -2.27 -6.01 6.42
CA PHE A 39 -3.14 -5.56 7.49
C PHE A 39 -4.09 -6.65 7.97
N LYS A 40 -4.46 -6.53 9.24
CA LYS A 40 -5.52 -7.31 9.84
C LYS A 40 -6.43 -6.41 10.65
N PHE A 41 -7.73 -6.50 10.37
CA PHE A 41 -8.74 -5.80 11.18
C PHE A 41 -8.91 -6.50 12.53
N GLN A 42 -9.16 -5.72 13.58
CA GLN A 42 -9.48 -6.27 14.90
C GLN A 42 -10.81 -7.03 14.89
N SER A 43 -11.78 -6.55 14.10
CA SER A 43 -13.12 -7.13 14.02
C SER A 43 -13.35 -7.86 12.69
N PRO A 44 -13.88 -9.10 12.72
CA PRO A 44 -14.24 -9.86 11.52
C PRO A 44 -15.29 -9.16 10.64
N LEU A 45 -16.08 -8.24 11.20
CA LEU A 45 -17.11 -7.50 10.44
C LEU A 45 -16.50 -6.64 9.33
N TYR A 46 -15.26 -6.17 9.51
CA TYR A 46 -14.55 -5.37 8.50
C TYR A 46 -13.91 -6.20 7.40
N TRP A 47 -13.96 -7.53 7.47
CA TRP A 47 -13.18 -8.38 6.58
C TRP A 47 -13.63 -8.31 5.12
N HIS A 48 -14.93 -8.18 4.86
CA HIS A 48 -15.46 -8.04 3.50
C HIS A 48 -15.51 -6.58 3.03
N PHE A 49 -16.10 -5.69 3.83
CA PHE A 49 -16.30 -4.29 3.44
C PHE A 49 -15.04 -3.43 3.61
N GLY A 50 -14.32 -3.59 4.71
CA GLY A 50 -13.10 -2.84 4.99
C GLY A 50 -11.98 -3.18 4.01
N ARG A 51 -11.86 -4.46 3.62
CA ARG A 51 -10.83 -4.90 2.66
C ARG A 51 -11.04 -4.29 1.28
N ALA A 52 -12.27 -4.32 0.76
CA ALA A 52 -12.58 -3.72 -0.54
C ALA A 52 -12.41 -2.19 -0.52
N LEU A 53 -12.90 -1.53 0.54
CA LEU A 53 -12.80 -0.08 0.68
C LEU A 53 -11.34 0.39 0.80
N LEU A 54 -10.54 -0.26 1.65
CA LEU A 54 -9.13 0.08 1.82
C LEU A 54 -8.36 -0.11 0.51
N THR A 55 -8.61 -1.21 -0.21
CA THR A 55 -7.99 -1.46 -1.52
C THR A 55 -8.33 -0.35 -2.52
N THR A 56 -9.61 0.02 -2.63
CA THR A 56 -10.06 1.08 -3.55
C THR A 56 -9.44 2.44 -3.20
N ILE A 57 -9.43 2.82 -1.92
CA ILE A 57 -8.87 4.10 -1.47
C ILE A 57 -7.36 4.13 -1.69
N LEU A 58 -6.64 3.03 -1.43
CA LEU A 58 -5.20 2.95 -1.65
C LEU A 58 -4.86 3.08 -3.14
N VAL A 59 -5.57 2.36 -4.02
CA VAL A 59 -5.36 2.46 -5.47
C VAL A 59 -5.67 3.87 -5.97
N ALA A 60 -6.84 4.42 -5.62
CA ALA A 60 -7.24 5.77 -6.04
C ALA A 60 -6.31 6.86 -5.47
N GLY A 61 -5.82 6.70 -4.24
CA GLY A 61 -4.89 7.62 -3.58
C GLY A 61 -3.52 7.63 -4.26
N ILE A 62 -3.01 6.46 -4.65
CA ILE A 62 -1.75 6.33 -5.40
C ILE A 62 -1.88 7.00 -6.77
N ASP A 63 -2.96 6.72 -7.50
CA ASP A 63 -3.19 7.29 -8.84
C ASP A 63 -3.34 8.81 -8.83
N SER A 64 -3.96 9.37 -7.78
CA SER A 64 -4.25 10.82 -7.69
C SER A 64 -3.12 11.65 -7.09
N THR A 65 -2.34 11.09 -6.16
CA THR A 65 -1.31 11.84 -5.42
C THR A 65 0.06 11.76 -6.11
N ILE A 66 0.29 10.71 -6.90
CA ILE A 66 1.58 10.44 -7.50
C ILE A 66 1.43 10.32 -9.02
N GLN A 67 1.67 11.42 -9.73
CA GLN A 67 1.72 11.49 -11.21
C GLN A 67 2.92 10.71 -11.78
N PHE A 68 3.01 9.39 -11.57
CA PHE A 68 3.88 8.54 -12.38
C PHE A 68 3.12 8.05 -13.60
N THR A 69 3.80 8.05 -14.74
CA THR A 69 3.54 7.06 -15.78
C THR A 69 3.90 5.69 -15.18
N ILE A 70 2.97 5.09 -14.43
CA ILE A 70 3.14 3.80 -13.77
C ILE A 70 3.33 2.75 -14.87
N SER A 71 4.58 2.37 -15.14
CA SER A 71 4.87 1.34 -16.14
C SER A 71 4.47 -0.06 -15.64
N LYS A 72 4.56 -0.32 -14.32
CA LYS A 72 4.13 -1.56 -13.65
C LYS A 72 3.89 -1.30 -12.15
N MET A 73 2.72 -1.69 -11.65
CA MET A 73 2.37 -1.71 -10.21
C MET A 73 2.14 -3.16 -9.81
N TYR A 74 2.76 -3.58 -8.72
CA TYR A 74 2.56 -4.92 -8.14
C TYR A 74 1.99 -4.75 -6.74
N VAL A 75 0.66 -4.90 -6.63
CA VAL A 75 -0.03 -4.92 -5.34
C VAL A 75 -0.06 -6.36 -4.85
N TYR A 76 0.67 -6.64 -3.77
CA TYR A 76 0.60 -7.93 -3.09
C TYR A 76 -0.22 -7.76 -1.82
N LEU A 77 -1.40 -8.35 -1.80
CA LEU A 77 -2.22 -8.48 -0.61
C LEU A 77 -1.94 -9.88 -0.03
N VAL A 78 -1.12 -9.96 1.01
CA VAL A 78 -0.93 -11.20 1.76
C VAL A 78 -2.03 -11.25 2.83
N CYS A 79 -2.83 -12.32 2.83
CA CYS A 79 -3.88 -12.56 3.83
C CYS A 79 -3.37 -13.49 4.94
#